data_AF-A0A846S0R8-F1
#
_entry.id   AF-A0A846S0R8-F1
#
_cell.length_a   1.000
_cell.length_b   1.000
_cell.length_c   1.000
_cell.angle_alpha   90.00
_cell.angle_beta   90.00
_cell.angle_gamma   90.00
#
_symmetry.space_group_name_H-M   'P 1'
#
loop_
_entity.id
_entity.type
_entity.pdbx_description
1 polymer ?
#
loop_
_entity_poly.entity_id
_entity_poly.type
_entity_poly.pdbx_seq_one_letter_code
_entity_poly.pdbx_strand_id
1 'polypeptide(L)'
;MKPAVKEFHDDTELMAEVRRQASSGISKHDLYVVSHDDDRTERVAGATDANEPADLNELVGTRYTKKGEELRAIFEEFDFSSDEASDLEEKLDHGKILLLINT
;
A
#
# COMPACT_ATOMS: atom_id res chain seq x y z
N MET A 1 -11.11 -4.73 -13.46
CA MET A 1 -10.08 -4.01 -14.22
C MET A 1 -8.86 -3.97 -13.32
N LYS A 2 -7.67 -4.24 -13.85
CA LYS A 2 -6.44 -4.23 -13.05
C LYS A 2 -6.15 -2.81 -12.53
N PRO A 3 -5.95 -2.61 -11.21
CA PRO A 3 -5.67 -1.29 -10.65
C PRO A 3 -4.26 -0.82 -11.06
N ALA A 4 -4.05 0.50 -11.05
CA ALA A 4 -2.72 1.05 -11.24
C ALA A 4 -1.88 0.84 -9.97
N VAL A 5 -0.64 0.36 -10.14
CA VAL A 5 0.29 0.13 -9.02
C VAL A 5 1.31 1.28 -8.97
N LYS A 6 1.54 1.82 -7.77
CA LYS A 6 2.64 2.76 -7.50
C LYS A 6 3.48 2.28 -6.34
N GLU A 7 4.79 2.39 -6.48
CA GLU A 7 5.77 2.00 -5.45
C GLU A 7 6.32 3.22 -4.72
N PHE A 8 6.55 3.06 -3.42
CA PHE A 8 7.06 4.09 -2.51
C PHE A 8 8.12 3.51 -1.60
N HIS A 9 9.07 4.36 -1.19
CA HIS A 9 10.15 3.98 -0.29
C HIS A 9 9.83 4.30 1.17
N ASP A 10 8.96 5.29 1.39
CA ASP A 10 8.53 5.72 2.70
C ASP A 10 7.07 6.21 2.72
N ASP A 11 6.53 6.33 3.93
CA ASP A 11 5.16 6.78 4.18
C ASP A 11 4.90 8.23 3.76
N THR A 12 5.93 9.09 3.67
CA THR A 12 5.77 10.51 3.30
C THR A 12 5.41 10.64 1.83
N GLU A 13 6.13 9.93 0.96
CA GLU A 13 5.83 9.91 -0.48
C GLU A 13 4.47 9.27 -0.76
N LEU A 14 4.17 8.15 -0.08
CA LEU A 14 2.87 7.50 -0.16
C LEU A 14 1.74 8.46 0.22
N MET A 15 1.90 9.19 1.32
CA MET A 15 0.92 10.15 1.80
C MET A 15 0.64 11.28 0.82
N ALA A 16 1.70 11.85 0.23
CA ALA A 16 1.57 12.89 -0.78
C ALA A 16 0.78 12.38 -2.00
N GLU A 17 1.04 11.14 -2.42
CA GLU A 17 0.30 10.48 -3.49
C GLU A 17 -1.17 10.28 -3.14
N VAL A 18 -1.47 9.66 -1.99
CA VAL A 18 -2.84 9.38 -1.54
C VAL A 18 -3.67 10.66 -1.48
N ARG A 19 -3.12 11.73 -0.89
CA ARG A 19 -3.77 13.04 -0.86
C ARG A 19 -4.05 13.60 -2.25
N ARG A 20 -3.12 13.42 -3.19
CA ARG A 20 -3.31 13.86 -4.57
C ARG A 20 -4.43 13.09 -5.27
N GLN A 21 -4.50 11.77 -5.05
CA GLN A 21 -5.56 10.94 -5.63
C GLN A 21 -6.93 11.26 -5.04
N ALA A 22 -7.02 11.40 -3.71
CA ALA A 22 -8.24 11.86 -3.04
C ALA A 22 -8.69 13.24 -3.53
N SER A 23 -7.75 14.19 -3.68
CA SER A 23 -8.04 15.53 -4.23
C SER A 23 -8.47 15.51 -5.70
N SER A 24 -8.07 14.46 -6.44
CA SER A 24 -8.50 14.24 -7.83
C SER A 24 -9.89 13.61 -7.93
N GLY A 25 -10.53 13.29 -6.80
CA GLY A 25 -11.87 12.73 -6.72
C GLY A 25 -11.92 11.21 -6.60
N ILE A 26 -10.78 10.53 -6.44
CA ILE A 26 -10.75 9.08 -6.21
C ILE A 26 -11.23 8.79 -4.79
N SER A 27 -12.14 7.83 -4.66
CA SER A 27 -12.65 7.41 -3.35
C SER A 27 -11.55 6.73 -2.55
N LYS A 28 -11.56 6.91 -1.23
CA LYS A 28 -10.71 6.11 -0.35
C LYS A 28 -10.92 4.61 -0.52
N HIS A 29 -12.12 4.18 -0.89
CA HIS A 29 -12.43 2.77 -1.14
C HIS A 29 -11.75 2.20 -2.38
N ASP A 30 -11.24 3.07 -3.25
CA ASP A 30 -10.51 2.73 -4.46
C ASP A 30 -8.99 2.86 -4.28
N LEU A 31 -8.54 3.19 -3.07
CA LEU A 31 -7.14 3.28 -2.70
C LEU A 31 -6.82 2.15 -1.72
N TYR A 32 -5.87 1.29 -2.10
CA TYR A 32 -5.43 0.18 -1.28
C TYR A 32 -3.93 0.26 -1.05
N VAL A 33 -3.51 0.24 0.21
CA VAL A 33 -2.09 0.25 0.57
C VAL A 33 -1.67 -1.17 0.93
N VAL A 34 -0.63 -1.67 0.28
CA VAL A 34 -0.05 -2.99 0.52
C VAL A 34 1.37 -2.81 1.03
N SER A 35 1.68 -3.41 2.18
CA SER A 35 3.03 -3.44 2.76
C SER A 35 3.36 -4.82 3.33
N HIS A 36 4.64 -5.18 3.37
CA HIS A 36 5.09 -6.40 4.03
C HIS A 36 4.90 -6.30 5.56
N ASP A 37 4.48 -7.39 6.21
CA ASP A 37 4.13 -7.40 7.64
C ASP A 37 5.34 -7.26 8.59
N ASP A 38 6.57 -7.52 8.12
CA ASP A 38 7.78 -7.22 8.91
C ASP A 38 8.17 -5.75 8.94
N ASP A 39 7.60 -4.94 8.04
CA ASP A 39 8.07 -3.59 7.82
C ASP A 39 6.94 -2.59 8.05
N ARG A 40 6.78 -2.18 9.32
CA ARG A 40 6.37 -0.79 9.70
C ARG A 40 6.09 -0.53 11.17
N THR A 41 6.33 -1.46 12.10
CA THR A 41 6.18 -1.11 13.51
C THR A 41 7.39 -0.34 14.07
N GLU A 42 8.56 -0.42 13.41
CA GLU A 42 9.81 0.13 13.95
C GLU A 42 10.30 1.44 13.31
N ARG A 43 10.00 1.72 12.04
CA ARG A 43 10.54 2.95 11.38
C ARG A 43 9.82 4.25 11.77
N VAL A 44 8.64 4.16 12.38
CA VAL A 44 7.90 5.30 12.93
C VAL A 44 8.21 5.53 14.41
N ALA A 45 8.99 4.65 15.06
CA ALA A 45 9.29 4.74 16.49
C ALA A 45 10.33 5.82 16.87
N GLY A 46 10.98 6.46 15.88
CA GLY A 46 11.98 7.52 16.11
C GLY A 46 11.42 8.94 16.21
N ALA A 47 10.16 9.16 15.85
CA ALA A 47 9.51 10.46 15.90
C ALA A 47 8.18 10.33 16.63
N THR A 48 8.25 10.38 17.97
CA THR A 48 7.17 10.80 18.89
C THR A 48 5.82 10.10 18.72
N ASP A 49 5.43 9.28 19.71
CA ASP A 49 4.06 8.80 19.87
C ASP A 49 3.47 8.03 18.66
N ALA A 50 3.36 6.72 18.83
CA ALA A 50 2.74 5.78 17.92
C ALA A 50 1.28 6.14 17.58
N ASN A 51 1.10 7.07 16.64
CA ASN A 51 -0.07 7.17 15.81
C ASN A 51 0.43 7.06 14.37
N GLU A 52 -0.01 6.01 13.67
CA GLU A 52 -0.10 6.08 12.22
C GLU A 52 -0.73 7.44 11.87
N PRO A 53 -0.26 8.14 10.84
CA PRO A 53 -0.76 9.48 10.61
C PRO A 53 -2.27 9.36 10.39
N ALA A 54 -3.07 10.02 11.23
CA ALA A 54 -4.52 9.86 11.26
C ALA A 54 -5.16 10.05 9.86
N ASP A 55 -4.51 10.85 9.02
CA ASP A 55 -4.85 11.08 7.62
C ASP A 55 -4.84 9.82 6.74
N LEU A 56 -3.95 8.83 6.98
CA LEU A 56 -3.81 7.65 6.10
C LEU A 56 -5.05 6.76 6.22
N ASN A 57 -5.51 6.55 7.46
CA ASN A 57 -6.72 5.79 7.76
C ASN A 57 -8.01 6.52 7.34
N GLU A 58 -7.97 7.85 7.22
CA GLU A 58 -9.09 8.63 6.70
C GLU A 58 -9.18 8.57 5.17
N LEU A 59 -8.02 8.55 4.49
CA LEU A 59 -7.89 8.67 3.04
C LEU A 59 -7.73 7.34 2.30
N VAL A 60 -7.41 6.24 2.98
CA VAL A 60 -7.29 4.89 2.42
C VAL A 60 -8.34 3.99 3.06
N GLY A 61 -9.14 3.34 2.22
CA GLY A 61 -10.27 2.52 2.67
C GLY A 61 -9.86 1.13 3.12
N THR A 62 -8.73 0.61 2.64
CA THR A 62 -8.27 -0.74 2.97
C THR A 62 -6.74 -0.84 2.92
N ARG A 63 -6.17 -1.47 3.93
CA ARG A 63 -4.73 -1.71 4.03
C ARG A 63 -4.49 -3.20 4.18
N TYR A 64 -3.60 -3.73 3.35
CA TYR A 64 -3.13 -5.10 3.43
C TYR A 64 -1.73 -5.11 4.04
N THR A 65 -1.59 -5.82 5.15
CA THR A 65 -0.31 -6.05 5.82
C THR A 65 -0.22 -7.55 6.02
N LYS A 66 0.55 -8.20 5.15
CA LYS A 66 0.60 -9.65 4.94
C LYS A 66 2.01 -10.07 4.51
N LYS A 67 2.28 -11.38 4.44
CA LYS A 67 3.55 -11.94 3.96
C LYS A 67 3.33 -13.02 2.92
N GLY A 68 4.30 -13.19 2.03
CA GLY A 68 4.38 -14.39 1.18
C GLY A 68 3.15 -14.62 0.31
N GLU A 69 2.63 -15.85 0.36
CA GLU A 69 1.48 -16.31 -0.41
C GLU A 69 0.21 -15.48 -0.20
N GLU A 70 0.02 -14.88 0.99
CA GLU A 70 -1.15 -14.02 1.25
C GLU A 70 -1.11 -12.73 0.42
N LEU A 71 0.08 -12.16 0.19
CA LEU A 71 0.24 -10.98 -0.67
C LEU A 71 -0.06 -11.32 -2.13
N ARG A 72 0.44 -12.48 -2.59
CA ARG A 72 0.20 -12.94 -3.96
C ARG A 72 -1.29 -13.18 -4.22
N ALA A 73 -1.99 -13.80 -3.27
CA ALA A 73 -3.43 -14.02 -3.37
C ALA A 73 -4.20 -12.69 -3.51
N ILE A 74 -3.83 -11.65 -2.75
CA ILE A 74 -4.46 -10.33 -2.87
C ILE A 74 -4.25 -9.75 -4.27
N PHE A 75 -3.04 -9.82 -4.81
CA PHE A 75 -2.80 -9.35 -6.18
C PHE A 75 -3.60 -10.17 -7.21
N GLU A 76 -3.70 -11.48 -7.05
CA GLU A 76 -4.54 -12.30 -7.93
C GLU A 76 -6.03 -11.91 -7.84
N GLU A 77 -6.54 -11.52 -6.66
CA GLU A 77 -7.90 -10.96 -6.51
C GLU A 77 -8.10 -9.64 -7.29
N PHE A 78 -7.02 -8.88 -7.50
CA PHE A 78 -7.02 -7.66 -8.30
C PHE A 78 -6.72 -7.90 -9.80
N ASP A 79 -6.82 -9.15 -10.28
CA ASP A 79 -6.62 -9.52 -11.69
C ASP A 79 -5.14 -9.44 -12.14
N PHE A 80 -4.17 -9.50 -11.21
CA PHE A 80 -2.75 -9.70 -11.54
C PHE A 80 -2.46 -11.19 -11.79
N SER A 81 -1.55 -11.48 -12.73
CA SER A 81 -1.08 -12.85 -12.93
C SER A 81 -0.17 -13.30 -11.78
N SER A 82 0.04 -14.60 -11.62
CA SER A 82 0.96 -15.12 -10.59
C SER A 82 2.39 -14.59 -10.76
N ASP A 83 2.86 -14.38 -12.00
CA ASP A 83 4.16 -13.76 -12.26
C ASP A 83 4.21 -12.31 -11.76
N GLU A 84 3.20 -11.50 -12.09
CA GLU A 84 3.11 -10.11 -11.63
C GLU A 84 2.96 -10.02 -10.11
N ALA A 85 2.15 -10.90 -9.53
CA ALA A 85 1.97 -10.99 -8.08
C ALA A 85 3.29 -11.33 -7.37
N SER A 86 4.11 -12.20 -7.96
CA SER A 86 5.45 -12.52 -7.46
C SER A 86 6.40 -11.33 -7.56
N ASP A 87 6.41 -10.60 -8.69
CA ASP A 87 7.23 -9.39 -8.86
C ASP A 87 6.83 -8.29 -7.84
N LEU A 88 5.53 -8.13 -7.59
CA LEU A 88 5.02 -7.15 -6.62
C LEU A 88 5.35 -7.54 -5.18
N GLU A 89 5.26 -8.83 -4.83
CA GLU A 89 5.66 -9.33 -3.53
C GLU A 89 7.17 -9.16 -3.29
N GLU A 90 8.02 -9.47 -4.28
CA GLU A 90 9.47 -9.25 -4.16
C GLU A 90 9.81 -7.78 -3.84
N LYS A 91 9.10 -6.82 -4.45
CA LYS A 91 9.25 -5.39 -4.10
C LYS A 91 8.89 -5.11 -2.64
N LEU A 92 7.82 -5.74 -2.13
CA LEU A 92 7.41 -5.58 -0.73
C LEU A 92 8.43 -6.19 0.23
N ASP A 93 9.02 -7.34 -0.11
CA ASP A 93 10.13 -7.95 0.64
C ASP A 93 11.37 -7.05 0.70
N HIS A 94 11.60 -6.26 -0.35
CA HIS A 94 12.63 -5.21 -0.36
C HIS A 94 12.28 -3.96 0.48
N GLY A 95 11.20 -4.00 1.26
CA GLY A 95 10.77 -2.91 2.15
C GLY A 95 10.05 -1.77 1.44
N LYS A 96 9.58 -1.99 0.20
CA LYS A 96 8.73 -1.02 -0.53
C LYS A 96 7.30 -1.05 -0.03
N ILE A 97 6.58 0.03 -0.31
CA ILE A 97 5.14 0.13 -0.10
C ILE A 97 4.48 0.26 -1.46
N LEU A 98 3.39 -0.47 -1.69
CA LEU A 98 2.62 -0.39 -2.92
C LEU A 98 1.27 0.28 -2.65
N LEU A 99 0.87 1.19 -3.53
CA LEU A 99 -0.48 1.75 -3.60
C LEU A 99 -1.16 1.21 -4.85
N LEU A 100 -2.27 0.51 -4.67
CA LEU A 100 -3.18 0.09 -5.73
C LEU A 100 -4.29 1.13 -5.85
N ILE A 101 -4.53 1.60 -7.07
CA ILE A 101 -5.52 2.62 -7.38
C ILE A 101 -6.52 2.03 -8.36
N ASN A 102 -7.74 1.77 -7.87
CA ASN A 102 -8.82 1.15 -8.63
C ASN A 102 -9.75 2.23 -9.21
N THR A 103 -9.52 2.67 -10.45
CA THR A 103 -10.33 3.72 -11.11
C THR A 103 -11.29 3.17 -12.15
#